data_AF-A0A957ZVB1-F1
#
_entry.id   AF-A0A957ZVB1-F1
#
_cell.length_a   1.000
_cell.length_b   1.000
_cell.length_c   1.000
_cell.angle_alpha   90.00
_cell.angle_beta   90.00
_cell.angle_gamma   90.00
#
_symmetry.space_group_name_H-M   'P 1'
#
loop_
_entity.id
_entity.type
_entity.pdbx_description
1 polymer ?
#
loop_
_entity_poly.entity_id
_entity_poly.type
_entity_poly.pdbx_seq_one_letter_code
_entity_poly.pdbx_strand_id
1 'polypeptide(L)' 'MQLAQSIADRVLKNVRKVIVGKDNEIRLTLVALMCDGHVLIEDVPGVGKTMLARAIARSIG' A
#
# COMPACT_ATOMS: atom_id res chain seq x y z
N MET A 1 -4.87 0.76 -20.19
CA MET A 1 -5.11 0.01 -18.92
C MET A 1 -3.90 -0.78 -18.44
N GLN A 2 -3.15 -1.50 -19.29
CA GLN A 2 -1.99 -2.30 -18.87
C GLN A 2 -0.89 -1.54 -18.11
N LEU A 3 -0.62 -0.28 -18.45
CA LEU A 3 0.40 0.52 -17.76
C LEU A 3 0.06 0.75 -16.28
N ALA A 4 -1.19 1.11 -15.98
CA ALA A 4 -1.63 1.34 -14.60
C ALA A 4 -1.53 0.06 -13.77
N GLN A 5 -1.94 -1.08 -14.34
CA GLN A 5 -1.79 -2.38 -13.69
C GLN A 5 -0.32 -2.74 -13.45
N SER A 6 0.56 -2.53 -14.43
CA SER A 6 1.98 -2.87 -14.26
C SER A 6 2.68 -2.01 -13.21
N ILE A 7 2.35 -0.71 -13.14
CA ILE A 7 2.87 0.20 -12.11
C ILE A 7 2.34 -0.23 -10.73
N ALA A 8 1.03 -0.49 -10.63
CA ALA A 8 0.43 -0.95 -9.38
C ALA A 8 1.08 -2.25 -8.90
N ASP A 9 1.28 -3.23 -9.78
CA ASP A 9 1.95 -4.49 -9.45
C ASP A 9 3.39 -4.29 -8.96
N ARG A 10 4.13 -3.33 -9.54
CA ARG A 10 5.49 -3.00 -9.07
C ARG A 10 5.47 -2.40 -7.67
N VAL A 11 4.54 -1.49 -7.39
CA VAL A 11 4.37 -0.88 -6.05
C VAL A 11 3.98 -1.95 -5.03
N LEU A 12 2.96 -2.77 -5.35
CA LEU A 12 2.50 -3.86 -4.48
C LEU A 12 3.62 -4.86 -4.17
N LYS A 13 4.38 -5.28 -5.19
CA LYS A 13 5.54 -6.17 -5.01
C LYS A 13 6.61 -5.57 -4.11
N ASN A 14 6.83 -4.25 -4.17
CA ASN A 14 7.82 -3.60 -3.32
C ASN A 14 7.35 -3.52 -1.86
N VAL A 15 6.09 -3.14 -1.62
CA VAL A 15 5.53 -3.05 -0.26
C VAL A 15 5.47 -4.41 0.43
N ARG A 16 5.15 -5.49 -0.30
CA ARG A 16 5.14 -6.87 0.21
C ARG A 16 6.48 -7.37 0.75
N LYS A 17 7.60 -6.74 0.39
CA LYS A 17 8.92 -7.10 0.95
C LYS A 17 9.07 -6.72 2.42
N VAL A 18 8.27 -5.77 2.90
CA VAL A 18 8.36 -5.21 4.26
C VAL A 18 7.08 -5.36 5.07
N ILE A 19 5.92 -5.50 4.42
CA ILE A 19 4.63 -5.75 5.07
C ILE A 19 4.16 -7.17 4.73
N VAL A 20 3.98 -8.00 5.76
CA VAL A 20 3.58 -9.41 5.64
C VAL A 20 2.11 -9.57 6.04
N GLY A 21 1.34 -10.35 5.27
CA GLY A 21 -0.03 -10.75 5.65
C GLY A 21 -1.11 -9.66 5.58
N LYS A 22 -0.84 -8.54 4.89
CA LYS A 22 -1.74 -7.38 4.78
C LYS A 22 -2.07 -7.02 3.32
N ASP A 23 -2.24 -8.05 2.47
CA ASP A 23 -2.42 -7.86 1.02
C ASP A 23 -3.62 -6.96 0.66
N ASN A 24 -4.73 -7.10 1.38
CA ASN A 24 -5.93 -6.32 1.13
C ASN A 24 -5.73 -4.84 1.52
N GLU A 25 -5.15 -4.59 2.68
CA GLU A 25 -4.86 -3.24 3.17
C GLU A 25 -3.88 -2.51 2.26
N ILE A 26 -2.83 -3.20 1.79
CA ILE A 26 -1.88 -2.64 0.81
C ILE A 26 -2.61 -2.26 -0.49
N ARG A 27 -3.45 -3.15 -1.03
CA ARG A 27 -4.21 -2.89 -2.26
C ARG A 27 -5.19 -1.73 -2.10
N LEU A 28 -5.98 -1.71 -1.03
CA LEU A 28 -6.95 -0.64 -0.78
C LEU A 28 -6.27 0.70 -0.60
N THR A 29 -5.13 0.74 0.10
CA THR A 29 -4.37 1.99 0.29
C THR A 29 -3.85 2.52 -1.04
N LEU A 30 -3.34 1.64 -1.91
CA LEU A 30 -2.90 2.04 -3.25
C LEU A 30 -4.06 2.53 -4.12
N VAL A 31 -5.20 1.85 -4.08
CA VAL A 31 -6.41 2.26 -4.82
C VAL A 31 -6.87 3.64 -4.35
N ALA A 32 -6.97 3.86 -3.04
CA ALA A 32 -7.35 5.16 -2.50
C ALA A 32 -6.39 6.26 -2.96
N LEU A 33 -5.08 6.02 -2.89
CA LEU A 33 -4.07 6.98 -3.37
C LEU A 33 -4.26 7.31 -4.86
N MET A 34 -4.49 6.31 -5.71
CA MET A 34 -4.69 6.52 -7.15
C MET A 34 -5.99 7.28 -7.50
N CYS A 35 -6.93 7.33 -6.55
CA CYS A 35 -8.21 7.99 -6.68
C CYS A 35 -8.29 9.32 -5.91
N ASP A 36 -7.17 9.86 -5.40
CA ASP A 36 -7.13 11.01 -4.48
C ASP A 36 -8.07 10.84 -3.26
N GLY A 37 -8.25 9.60 -2.82
CA GLY A 37 -9.04 9.23 -1.65
C GLY A 37 -8.23 9.23 -0.35
N HIS A 38 -8.94 9.03 0.76
CA HIS A 38 -8.36 8.93 2.10
C HIS A 38 -8.58 7.53 2.69
N VAL A 39 -7.62 7.08 3.50
CA VAL A 39 -7.68 5.78 4.19
C VAL A 39 -7.47 6.01 5.68
N LEU A 40 -8.36 5.46 6.49
CA LEU A 40 -8.15 5.28 7.92
C LEU A 40 -7.70 3.85 8.17
N ILE A 41 -6.54 3.67 8.81
CA ILE A 41 -6.01 2.35 9.15
C ILE A 41 -6.27 2.11 10.64
N GLU A 42 -7.34 1.41 10.96
CA GLU A 42 -7.65 0.96 12.32
C GLU A 42 -7.16 -0.47 12.53
N ASP A 43 -6.36 -0.67 13.57
CA ASP A 43 -5.87 -1.99 13.97
C ASP A 43 -5.34 -1.89 15.41
N VAL A 44 -4.90 -2.98 16.03
CA VAL A 44 -4.25 -2.96 17.35
C VAL A 44 -2.80 -2.42 17.29
N PRO A 45 -2.23 -1.89 18.38
CA PRO A 45 -0.85 -1.38 18.38
C PRO A 45 0.18 -2.44 17.94
N GLY A 46 1.22 -2.04 17.19
CA GLY A 46 2.34 -2.92 16.81
C GLY A 46 2.20 -3.69 15.49
N VAL A 47 1.07 -3.62 14.80
CA VAL A 47 0.75 -4.40 13.58
C VAL A 47 1.19 -3.76 12.25
N GLY A 48 2.14 -2.82 12.28
CA GLY A 48 2.76 -2.30 11.06
C GLY A 48 2.01 -1.17 10.33
N LYS A 49 0.98 -0.55 10.92
CA LYS A 49 0.24 0.60 10.32
C LYS A 49 1.16 1.72 9.81
N THR A 50 2.10 2.17 10.66
CA THR A 50 3.08 3.21 10.29
C THR A 50 4.05 2.71 9.23
N MET A 51 4.41 1.43 9.26
CA MET A 51 5.27 0.85 8.23
C MET A 51 4.56 0.75 6.89
N LEU A 52 3.26 0.45 6.86
CA LEU A 52 2.46 0.41 5.63
C LEU A 52 2.48 1.77 4.95
N ALA A 53 2.16 2.85 5.68
CA ALA A 53 2.21 4.21 5.16
C ALA A 53 3.61 4.58 4.63
N ARG A 54 4.67 4.27 5.40
CA ARG A 54 6.06 4.52 4.98
C ARG A 54 6.48 3.70 3.77
N ALA A 55 6.07 2.43 3.68
CA ALA A 55 6.42 1.54 2.60
C ALA A 55 5.76 1.97 1.29
N ILE A 56 4.51 2.43 1.34
CA ILE A 56 3.82 3.00 0.19
C ILE A 56 4.52 4.27 -0.27
N ALA A 57 4.76 5.23 0.63
CA ALA A 57 5.46 6.48 0.30
C ALA A 57 6.81 6.21 -0.38
N ARG A 58 7.65 5.35 0.20
CA ARG A 58 8.94 4.96 -0.39
C ARG A 58 8.84 4.24 -1.73
N SER A 59 7.70 3.61 -2.03
CA SER A 59 7.52 2.85 -3.28
C SER A 59 7.08 3.74 -4.44
N ILE A 60 6.52 4.91 -4.17
CA ILE A 60 6.00 5.85 -5.18
C ILE A 60 6.92 7.07 -5.38
N GLY A 61 7.78 7.39 -4.42
CA GLY A 61 8.72 8.52 -4.47
C GLY A 61 8.67 9.33 -3.19
#